data_AF-A0A1Z3TXV1-F1
#
_entry.id   AF-A0A1Z3TXV1-F1
#
_cell.length_a   1.000
_cell.length_b   1.000
_cell.length_c   1.000
_cell.angle_alpha   90.00
_cell.angle_beta   90.00
_cell.angle_gamma   90.00
#
_symmetry.space_group_name_H-M   'P 1'
#
loop_
_entity.id
_entity.type
_entity.pdbx_description
1 polymer ?
#
loop_
_entity_poly.entity_id
_entity_poly.type
_entity_poly.pdbx_seq_one_letter_code
_entity_poly.pdbx_strand_id
1 'polypeptide(L)'
;MGEFKNRINVTINDQHYTIVGEDNPEHIRHVAHLVDEKLKELGSRSAGLDTTRKAILTAVNVMHEKVQLEEENRRLEQEIQQLKHKDHE
;
A
#
# COMPACT_ATOMS: atom_id res chain seq x y z
N MET A 1 10.38 -26.20 -11.29
CA MET A 1 10.92 -25.69 -10.00
C MET A 1 9.78 -25.00 -9.30
N GLY A 2 9.41 -25.42 -8.09
CA GLY A 2 8.30 -24.80 -7.37
C GLY A 2 8.67 -23.38 -6.97
N GLU A 3 7.81 -22.41 -7.29
CA GLU A 3 7.91 -21.03 -6.81
C GLU A 3 8.08 -21.04 -5.28
N PHE A 4 9.19 -20.48 -4.79
CA PHE A 4 9.40 -20.27 -3.36
C PHE A 4 8.46 -19.18 -2.89
N LYS A 5 7.24 -19.56 -2.50
CA LYS A 5 6.26 -18.65 -1.93
C LYS A 5 6.52 -18.50 -0.45
N ASN A 6 6.93 -17.30 -0.03
CA ASN A 6 7.06 -16.95 1.37
C ASN A 6 5.67 -16.90 1.99
N ARG A 7 5.45 -17.72 3.02
CA ARG A 7 4.23 -17.71 3.82
C ARG A 7 4.50 -16.94 5.11
N ILE A 8 3.82 -15.82 5.29
CA ILE A 8 4.00 -14.95 6.44
C ILE A 8 2.68 -14.86 7.19
N ASN A 9 2.72 -15.12 8.49
CA ASN A 9 1.60 -14.85 9.37
C ASN A 9 1.71 -13.41 9.87
N VAL A 10 0.63 -12.65 9.69
CA VAL A 10 0.49 -11.26 10.15
C VAL A 10 -0.81 -11.10 10.93
N THR A 11 -0.88 -10.08 11.76
CA THR A 11 -2.10 -9.70 12.48
C THR A 11 -2.53 -8.32 11.99
N ILE A 12 -3.77 -8.20 11.52
CA ILE A 12 -4.37 -6.95 11.05
C ILE A 12 -5.73 -6.82 11.73
N ASN A 13 -5.97 -5.73 12.46
CA ASN A 13 -7.19 -5.47 13.21
C ASN A 13 -7.59 -6.64 14.13
N ASP A 14 -6.63 -7.11 14.93
CA ASP A 14 -6.77 -8.26 15.84
C ASP A 14 -7.16 -9.59 15.16
N GLN A 15 -7.09 -9.67 13.83
CA GLN A 15 -7.33 -10.88 13.06
C GLN A 15 -6.03 -11.40 12.46
N HIS A 16 -5.83 -12.72 12.54
CA HIS A 16 -4.66 -13.39 12.00
C HIS A 16 -4.87 -13.76 10.53
N TYR A 17 -3.93 -13.37 9.68
CA TYR A 17 -3.91 -13.68 8.26
C TYR A 17 -2.59 -14.34 7.86
N THR A 18 -2.65 -15.26 6.91
CA THR A 18 -1.46 -15.83 6.28
C THR A 18 -1.34 -15.26 4.87
N ILE A 19 -0.35 -14.40 4.65
CA ILE A 19 -0.04 -13.82 3.34
C ILE A 19 0.98 -14.71 2.64
N VAL A 20 0.72 -14.99 1.37
CA VAL A 20 1.59 -15.79 0.50
C VAL A 20 2.10 -14.88 -0.60
N GLY A 21 3.42 -14.66 -0.68
CA GLY A 21 4.03 -13.75 -1.66
C GLY A 21 5.45 -14.17 -2.03
N GLU A 22 5.96 -13.59 -3.12
CA GLU A 22 7.34 -13.80 -3.56
C GLU A 22 8.30 -12.76 -2.96
N ASP A 23 7.75 -11.66 -2.42
CA ASP A 23 8.49 -10.60 -1.77
C ASP A 23 9.19 -11.02 -0.46
N ASN A 24 10.13 -10.19 -0.02
CA ASN A 24 10.82 -10.35 1.25
C ASN A 24 9.81 -10.41 2.42
N PRO A 25 9.89 -11.41 3.30
CA PRO A 25 9.16 -11.48 4.57
C PRO A 25 9.01 -10.16 5.34
N GLU A 26 10.09 -9.38 5.43
CA GLU A 26 10.09 -8.10 6.16
C GLU A 26 9.23 -7.05 5.47
N HIS A 27 9.27 -6.99 4.13
CA HIS A 27 8.44 -6.09 3.35
C HIS A 27 6.96 -6.41 3.54
N ILE A 28 6.59 -7.71 3.49
CA ILE A 28 5.20 -8.15 3.71
C ILE A 28 4.71 -7.78 5.12
N ARG A 29 5.54 -7.97 6.16
CA ARG A 29 5.19 -7.56 7.53
C ARG A 29 5.04 -6.04 7.64
N HIS A 30 5.92 -5.29 6.99
CA HIS A 30 5.86 -3.84 7.01
C HIS A 30 4.58 -3.33 6.35
N VAL A 31 4.23 -3.86 5.17
CA VAL A 31 2.97 -3.52 4.47
C VAL A 31 1.75 -3.87 5.34
N ALA A 32 1.74 -5.04 5.98
CA ALA A 32 0.65 -5.44 6.87
C ALA A 32 0.49 -4.48 8.07
N HIS A 33 1.61 -4.02 8.65
CA HIS A 33 1.60 -3.04 9.73
C HIS A 33 1.03 -1.70 9.28
N LEU A 34 1.43 -1.19 8.11
CA LEU A 34 0.91 0.06 7.56
C LEU A 34 -0.62 -0.01 7.33
N VAL A 35 -1.12 -1.15 6.85
CA VAL A 35 -2.56 -1.36 6.68
C VAL A 35 -3.29 -1.35 8.03
N ASP A 36 -2.74 -1.99 9.07
CA ASP A 36 -3.32 -1.99 10.41
C ASP A 36 -3.39 -0.57 11.01
N GLU A 37 -2.32 0.23 10.87
CA GLU A 37 -2.29 1.62 11.31
C GLU A 37 -3.34 2.47 10.59
N LYS A 38 -3.42 2.36 9.25
CA LYS A 38 -4.40 3.12 8.45
C LYS A 38 -5.83 2.75 8.80
N LEU A 39 -6.09 1.47 9.04
CA LEU A 39 -7.41 0.97 9.43
C LEU A 39 -7.82 1.47 10.82
N LYS A 40 -6.88 1.53 11.78
CA LYS A 40 -7.10 2.12 13.11
C LYS A 40 -7.35 3.63 13.03
N GLU A 41 -6.56 4.35 12.25
CA GLU A 41 -6.72 5.80 12.03
C GLU A 41 -8.12 6.12 11.48
N LEU A 42 -8.48 5.51 10.35
CA LEU A 42 -9.78 5.72 9.70
C LEU A 42 -10.94 5.22 10.56
N GLY A 43 -10.73 4.11 11.28
CA GLY A 43 -11.71 3.52 12.18
C GLY A 43 -12.03 4.40 13.40
N SER A 44 -11.06 5.19 13.88
CA SER A 44 -11.26 6.15 14.98
C SER A 44 -12.08 7.39 14.55
N ARG A 45 -11.91 7.84 13.30
CA ARG A 45 -12.66 8.99 12.74
C ARG A 45 -14.09 8.63 12.35
N SER A 46 -14.37 7.35 12.13
CA SER A 46 -15.67 6.82 11.70
C SER A 46 -16.28 5.91 12.78
N ALA A 47 -16.61 6.51 13.93
CA ALA A 47 -17.31 5.83 15.00
C ALA A 47 -18.72 5.41 14.51
N GLY A 48 -18.91 4.13 14.20
CA GLY A 48 -20.20 3.56 13.77
C GLY A 48 -20.16 2.69 12.52
N LEU A 49 -19.03 2.61 11.80
CA LEU A 49 -18.87 1.68 10.68
C LEU A 49 -18.53 0.27 11.18
N ASP A 50 -19.15 -0.74 10.58
CA ASP A 50 -18.74 -2.13 10.78
C ASP A 50 -17.32 -2.38 10.23
N THR A 51 -16.65 -3.42 10.73
CA THR A 51 -15.27 -3.76 10.38
C THR A 51 -15.06 -3.93 8.87
N THR A 52 -16.05 -4.49 8.16
CA THR A 52 -15.97 -4.70 6.71
C THR A 52 -15.99 -3.37 5.96
N ARG A 53 -16.88 -2.44 6.33
CA ARG A 53 -16.90 -1.08 5.74
C ARG A 53 -15.61 -0.32 6.02
N LYS A 54 -15.04 -0.45 7.22
CA LYS A 54 -13.73 0.15 7.55
C LYS A 54 -12.61 -0.42 6.67
N ALA A 55 -12.58 -1.74 6.46
CA ALA A 55 -11.61 -2.39 5.58
C ALA A 55 -11.76 -1.92 4.12
N ILE A 56 -12.99 -1.85 3.60
CA ILE A 56 -13.26 -1.34 2.24
C ILE A 56 -12.84 0.12 2.10
N LEU A 57 -13.19 0.98 3.07
CA LEU A 57 -12.78 2.39 3.07
C LEU A 57 -11.26 2.55 3.08
N THR A 58 -10.57 1.73 3.89
CA THR A 58 -9.11 1.70 3.94
C THR A 58 -8.52 1.29 2.59
N ALA A 59 -9.04 0.23 1.97
CA ALA A 59 -8.57 -0.21 0.65
C ALA A 59 -8.77 0.87 -0.43
N VAL A 60 -9.92 1.54 -0.45
CA VAL A 60 -10.21 2.64 -1.38
C VAL A 60 -9.25 3.81 -1.16
N ASN A 61 -9.01 4.18 0.10
CA ASN A 61 -8.11 5.27 0.46
C ASN A 61 -6.66 4.96 0.06
N VAL A 62 -6.17 3.76 0.32
CA VAL A 62 -4.82 3.30 -0.09
C VAL A 62 -4.68 3.29 -1.62
N MET A 63 -5.69 2.82 -2.36
CA MET A 63 -5.64 2.83 -3.82
C MET A 63 -5.68 4.24 -4.40
N HIS A 64 -6.42 5.16 -3.77
CA HIS A 64 -6.41 6.56 -4.17
C HIS A 64 -5.02 7.19 -4.02
N GLU A 65 -4.37 6.99 -2.87
CA GLU A 65 -2.99 7.45 -2.62
C GLU A 65 -2.01 6.86 -3.64
N LYS A 66 -2.13 5.56 -3.95
CA LYS A 66 -1.31 4.92 -4.99
C LYS A 66 -1.47 5.60 -6.35
N VAL A 67 -2.71 5.86 -6.79
CA VAL A 67 -2.97 6.51 -8.08
C VAL A 67 -2.37 7.91 -8.13
N GLN A 68 -2.53 8.69 -7.07
CA GLN A 68 -1.92 10.03 -6.98
C GLN A 68 -0.40 9.97 -7.05
N LEU A 69 0.23 9.03 -6.33
CA LEU A 69 1.69 8.85 -6.39
C LEU A 69 2.17 8.44 -7.78
N GLU A 70 1.44 7.58 -8.48
CA GLU A 70 1.77 7.19 -9.86
C GLU A 70 1.62 8.37 -10.84
N GLU A 71 0.62 9.24 -10.66
CA GLU A 71 0.45 10.46 -11.44
C GLU A 71 1.58 11.47 -11.20
N GLU A 72 1.92 11.71 -9.94
CA GLU A 72 3.03 12.57 -9.52
C GLU A 72 4.35 12.06 -10.11
N ASN A 73 4.60 10.75 -10.02
CA ASN A 73 5.83 10.14 -10.53
C ASN A 73 5.94 10.30 -12.05
N ARG A 74 4.85 10.05 -12.80
CA ARG A 74 4.82 10.30 -14.25
C ARG A 74 5.10 11.77 -14.60
N ARG A 75 4.56 12.70 -13.82
CA ARG A 75 4.80 14.13 -14.02
C ARG A 75 6.26 14.49 -13.79
N LEU A 76 6.86 13.99 -12.71
CA LEU A 76 8.28 14.20 -12.38
C LEU A 76 9.20 13.59 -13.44
N GLU A 77 8.89 12.38 -13.94
CA GLU A 77 9.63 11.75 -15.03
C GLU A 77 9.61 12.60 -16.31
N GLN A 78 8.45 13.18 -16.66
CA GLN A 78 8.32 14.10 -17.80
C GLN A 78 9.14 15.37 -17.61
N GLU A 79 9.12 15.96 -16.40
CA GLU A 79 9.89 17.16 -16.09
C GLU A 79 11.41 16.90 -16.18
N ILE A 80 11.87 15.77 -15.65
CA ILE A 80 13.27 15.32 -15.78
C ILE A 80 13.66 15.13 -17.24
N GLN A 81 12.79 14.54 -18.06
CA GLN A 81 13.05 14.36 -19.50
C GLN A 81 13.16 15.71 -20.23
N GLN A 82 12.29 16.66 -19.92
CA GLN A 82 12.32 18.00 -20.53
C GLN A 82 13.58 18.78 -20.15
N LEU A 83 14.00 18.72 -18.88
CA LEU A 83 15.24 19.35 -18.41
C LEU A 83 16.47 18.72 -19.08
N LYS A 84 16.53 17.39 -19.15
CA LYS A 84 17.61 16.68 -19.86
C LYS A 84 17.69 17.05 -21.34
N HIS A 85 16.55 17.26 -22.02
CA HIS A 85 16.57 17.70 -23.42
C HIS A 85 17.13 19.13 -23.55
N LYS A 86 16.75 20.05 -22.66
CA LYS A 86 17.26 21.42 -22.65
C LYS A 86 18.76 21.55 -22.35
N ASP A 87 19.32 20.65 -21.54
CA ASP A 87 20.76 20.65 -21.24
C ASP A 87 21.61 20.06 -22.39
N HIS A 88 20.97 19.39 -23.36
CA HIS A 88 21.63 18.80 -24.54
C HIS A 88 21.46 19.63 -25.82
N GLU A 89 20.75 20.77 -25.76
CA GLU A 89 20.65 21.80 -26.82
C GLU A 89 21.52 23.02 -26.49
#